data_AF-A0A0M0GML1-F1
#
_entry.id   AF-A0A0M0GML1-F1
#
_cell.length_a   1.000
_cell.length_b   1.000
_cell.length_c   1.000
_cell.angle_alpha   90.00
_cell.angle_beta   90.00
_cell.angle_gamma   90.00
#
_symmetry.space_group_name_H-M   'P 1'
#
loop_
_entity.id
_entity.type
_entity.pdbx_description
1 polymer ?
#
loop_
_entity_poly.entity_id
_entity_poly.type
_entity_poly.pdbx_seq_one_letter_code
_entity_poly.pdbx_strand_id
1 'polypeptide(L)'
;MKEDIEKESEEAPIEIAPLVLTDEESEAYASFSENFDQEILRSLSPMSIAKIYVQAILDEKDDILYELYTDRPDYIMWTKEEDEQFPKQDRGNRRLTEETYNHLAEGKFVETGEDEGYIKYYRSEDPDSLMGFKLIRNENGIWQVAFMPIQ
;
A
#
# COMPACT_ATOMS: atom_id res chain seq x y z
N MET A 1 36.34 10.68 -27.60
CA MET A 1 35.31 10.00 -26.80
C MET A 1 35.82 10.01 -25.38
N LYS A 2 35.14 10.73 -24.48
CA LYS A 2 35.38 10.63 -23.05
C LYS A 2 34.24 9.77 -22.52
N GLU A 3 34.58 8.63 -21.95
CA GLU A 3 33.65 7.78 -21.21
C GLU A 3 33.18 8.57 -19.99
N ASP A 4 31.88 8.91 -19.98
CA ASP A 4 31.21 9.40 -18.79
C ASP A 4 31.04 8.21 -17.85
N ILE A 5 31.78 8.25 -16.75
CA ILE A 5 31.68 7.29 -15.65
C ILE A 5 30.33 7.55 -14.98
N GLU A 6 29.43 6.58 -15.09
CA GLU A 6 28.21 6.47 -14.28
C GLU A 6 28.61 6.62 -12.81
N LYS A 7 28.21 7.74 -12.20
CA LYS A 7 28.19 7.88 -10.75
C LYS A 7 27.07 6.99 -10.25
N GLU A 8 27.43 5.78 -9.86
CA GLU A 8 26.65 4.97 -8.94
C GLU A 8 26.55 5.80 -7.65
N SER A 9 25.40 6.45 -7.45
CA SER A 9 25.11 7.14 -6.20
C SER A 9 25.00 6.07 -5.11
N GLU A 10 26.01 6.00 -4.24
CA GLU A 10 25.88 5.35 -2.94
C GLU A 10 24.80 6.11 -2.16
N GLU A 11 23.54 5.76 -2.38
CA GLU A 11 22.45 6.15 -1.51
C GLU A 11 22.76 5.55 -0.14
N ALA A 12 22.85 6.40 0.88
CA ALA A 12 23.04 5.95 2.24
C ALA A 12 21.92 4.93 2.58
N PRO A 13 22.24 3.84 3.31
CA PRO A 13 21.23 2.87 3.69
C PRO A 13 20.09 3.58 4.43
N ILE A 14 18.88 3.49 3.88
CA ILE A 14 17.68 4.07 4.48
C ILE A 14 17.44 3.34 5.81
N GLU A 15 17.34 4.10 6.90
CA GLU A 15 16.91 3.56 8.18
C GLU A 15 15.43 3.19 8.07
N ILE A 16 15.12 1.89 8.13
CA ILE A 16 13.76 1.38 8.01
C ILE A 16 13.06 1.50 9.36
N ALA A 17 12.04 2.37 9.42
CA ALA A 17 11.11 2.42 10.52
C ALA A 17 10.09 1.27 10.37
N PRO A 18 9.99 0.33 11.33
CA PRO A 18 9.07 -0.79 11.22
C PRO A 18 7.61 -0.30 11.21
N LEU A 19 6.82 -0.80 10.27
CA LEU A 19 5.37 -0.59 10.24
C LEU A 19 4.72 -1.46 11.33
N VAL A 20 4.19 -0.82 12.36
CA VAL A 20 3.54 -1.51 13.48
C VAL A 20 2.05 -1.26 13.44
N LEU A 21 1.27 -2.34 13.37
CA LEU A 21 -0.19 -2.27 13.55
C LEU A 21 -0.53 -2.05 15.03
N THR A 22 -1.53 -1.22 15.28
CA THR A 22 -2.18 -1.11 16.59
C THR A 22 -3.01 -2.37 16.88
N ASP A 23 -3.50 -2.52 18.11
CA ASP A 23 -4.36 -3.65 18.48
C ASP A 23 -5.63 -3.70 17.62
N GLU A 24 -6.27 -2.55 17.39
CA GLU A 24 -7.46 -2.43 16.52
C GLU A 24 -7.16 -2.83 15.07
N GLU A 25 -6.04 -2.35 14.51
CA GLU A 25 -5.63 -2.69 13.15
C GLU A 25 -5.26 -4.16 12.99
N SER A 26 -4.62 -4.74 14.02
CA SER A 26 -4.25 -6.15 14.03
C SER A 26 -5.48 -7.05 14.14
N GLU A 27 -6.45 -6.69 14.97
CA GLU A 27 -7.73 -7.40 15.09
C GLU A 27 -8.54 -7.30 13.79
N ALA A 28 -8.59 -6.12 13.18
CA ALA A 28 -9.25 -5.93 11.90
C ALA A 28 -8.57 -6.73 10.79
N TYR A 29 -7.23 -6.73 10.72
CA TYR A 29 -6.47 -7.54 9.76
C TYR A 29 -6.75 -9.03 9.94
N ALA A 30 -6.68 -9.54 11.17
CA ALA A 30 -6.95 -10.95 11.46
C ALA A 30 -8.39 -11.34 11.08
N SER A 31 -9.37 -10.52 11.44
CA SER A 31 -10.79 -10.78 11.14
C SER A 31 -11.07 -10.73 9.65
N PHE A 32 -10.55 -9.72 8.95
CA PHE A 32 -10.68 -9.57 7.50
C PHE A 32 -10.02 -10.74 6.75
N SER A 33 -8.88 -11.21 7.24
CA SER A 33 -8.14 -12.34 6.67
C SER A 33 -8.91 -13.67 6.73
N GLU A 34 -9.88 -13.82 7.65
CA GLU A 34 -10.65 -15.05 7.80
C GLU A 34 -11.88 -15.12 6.88
N ASN A 35 -12.51 -13.97 6.59
CA ASN A 35 -13.83 -13.95 5.94
C ASN A 35 -13.98 -12.93 4.79
N PHE A 36 -12.97 -12.07 4.56
CA PHE A 36 -12.98 -10.97 3.58
C PHE A 36 -14.19 -10.03 3.72
N ASP A 37 -14.73 -9.90 4.93
CA ASP A 37 -15.87 -9.03 5.20
C ASP A 37 -15.44 -7.56 5.20
N GLN A 38 -15.78 -6.86 4.12
CA GLN A 38 -15.46 -5.44 3.92
C GLN A 38 -16.05 -4.55 5.02
N GLU A 39 -17.12 -4.97 5.71
CA GLU A 39 -17.70 -4.19 6.81
C GLU A 39 -16.72 -3.98 7.97
N ILE A 40 -15.74 -4.87 8.13
CA ILE A 40 -14.65 -4.73 9.11
C ILE A 40 -13.84 -3.46 8.82
N LEU A 41 -13.68 -3.10 7.53
CA LEU A 41 -12.91 -1.93 7.11
C LEU A 41 -13.67 -0.62 7.27
N ARG A 42 -15.00 -0.66 7.48
CA ARG A 42 -15.86 0.54 7.51
C ARG A 42 -15.49 1.51 8.65
N SER A 43 -15.10 0.99 9.81
CA SER A 43 -14.70 1.82 10.95
C SER A 43 -13.23 2.26 10.88
N LEU A 44 -12.46 1.71 9.94
CA LEU A 44 -11.04 2.01 9.84
C LEU A 44 -10.78 3.32 9.11
N SER A 45 -9.73 4.01 9.57
CA SER A 45 -9.23 5.17 8.86
C SER A 45 -8.51 4.76 7.56
N PRO A 46 -8.40 5.67 6.57
CA PRO A 46 -7.56 5.42 5.38
C PRO A 46 -6.13 5.00 5.71
N MET A 47 -5.56 5.56 6.79
CA MET A 47 -4.23 5.21 7.27
C MET A 47 -4.17 3.76 7.74
N SER A 48 -5.17 3.32 8.50
CA SER A 48 -5.28 1.95 9.00
C SER A 48 -5.40 0.94 7.88
N ILE A 49 -6.23 1.22 6.86
CA ILE A 49 -6.36 0.37 5.66
C ILE A 49 -5.02 0.27 4.92
N ALA A 50 -4.31 1.38 4.73
CA ALA A 50 -3.01 1.36 4.06
C ALA A 50 -1.96 0.56 4.85
N LYS A 51 -1.94 0.65 6.19
CA LYS A 51 -1.06 -0.16 7.04
C LYS A 51 -1.39 -1.65 6.95
N ILE A 52 -2.67 -2.02 6.97
CA ILE A 52 -3.12 -3.41 6.81
C ILE A 52 -2.71 -3.95 5.44
N TYR A 53 -2.85 -3.15 4.38
CA TYR A 53 -2.37 -3.50 3.04
C TYR A 53 -0.86 -3.78 3.03
N VAL A 54 -0.05 -2.90 3.61
CA VAL A 54 1.41 -3.13 3.69
C VAL A 54 1.73 -4.39 4.50
N GLN A 55 1.02 -4.64 5.60
CA GLN A 55 1.19 -5.86 6.39
C GLN A 55 0.89 -7.12 5.56
N ALA A 56 -0.16 -7.10 4.73
CA ALA A 56 -0.50 -8.21 3.85
C ALA A 56 0.60 -8.49 2.81
N ILE A 57 1.31 -7.46 2.32
CA ILE A 57 2.51 -7.63 1.47
C ILE A 57 3.61 -8.33 2.26
N LEU A 58 3.90 -7.86 3.48
CA LEU A 58 4.99 -8.39 4.31
C LEU A 58 4.76 -9.85 4.75
N ASP A 59 3.49 -10.25 4.85
CA ASP A 59 3.04 -11.61 5.17
C ASP A 59 2.85 -12.51 3.93
N GLU A 60 3.11 -11.97 2.72
CA GLU A 60 2.94 -12.65 1.43
C GLU A 60 1.51 -13.20 1.25
N LYS A 61 0.51 -12.40 1.64
CA LYS A 61 -0.92 -12.73 1.60
C LYS A 61 -1.60 -12.12 0.37
N ASP A 62 -1.30 -12.73 -0.76
CA ASP A 62 -1.77 -12.34 -2.09
C ASP A 62 -3.30 -12.25 -2.21
N ASP A 63 -4.01 -13.18 -1.59
CA ASP A 63 -5.47 -13.21 -1.53
C ASP A 63 -6.03 -12.01 -0.76
N ILE A 64 -5.47 -11.71 0.41
CA ILE A 64 -5.88 -10.57 1.24
C ILE A 64 -5.57 -9.25 0.52
N LEU A 65 -4.41 -9.16 -0.14
CA LEU A 65 -4.05 -7.97 -0.92
C LEU A 65 -5.07 -7.62 -1.98
N TYR A 66 -5.51 -8.63 -2.75
CA TYR A 66 -6.49 -8.40 -3.79
C TYR A 66 -7.83 -7.91 -3.21
N GLU A 67 -8.28 -8.49 -2.11
CA GLU A 67 -9.54 -8.10 -1.46
C GLU A 67 -9.49 -6.70 -0.83
N LEU A 68 -8.30 -6.13 -0.60
CA LEU A 68 -8.15 -4.74 -0.15
C LEU A 68 -8.22 -3.72 -1.28
N TYR A 69 -8.12 -4.15 -2.54
CA TYR A 69 -8.30 -3.25 -3.67
C TYR A 69 -9.76 -2.81 -3.82
N THR A 70 -9.93 -1.67 -4.47
CA THR A 70 -11.27 -1.12 -4.68
C THR A 70 -12.15 -2.02 -5.55
N ASP A 71 -13.38 -2.22 -5.10
CA ASP A 71 -14.42 -2.92 -5.85
C ASP A 71 -15.21 -1.99 -6.79
N ARG A 72 -14.82 -0.71 -6.86
CA ARG A 72 -15.51 0.28 -7.70
C ARG A 72 -15.23 0.01 -9.18
N PRO A 73 -16.25 -0.26 -10.02
CA PRO A 73 -16.05 -0.75 -11.38
C PRO A 73 -15.15 0.13 -12.26
N ASP A 74 -15.21 1.45 -12.08
CA ASP A 74 -14.43 2.42 -12.87
C ASP A 74 -12.92 2.44 -12.51
N TYR A 75 -12.53 1.80 -11.40
CA TYR A 75 -11.15 1.81 -10.87
C TYR A 75 -10.50 0.43 -10.84
N ILE A 76 -11.23 -0.64 -11.19
CA ILE A 76 -10.69 -2.00 -11.29
C ILE A 76 -9.75 -2.07 -12.49
N MET A 77 -8.51 -2.49 -12.26
CA MET A 77 -7.52 -2.64 -13.34
C MET A 77 -7.36 -4.08 -13.85
N TRP A 78 -7.59 -5.08 -12.99
CA TRP A 78 -7.54 -6.50 -13.35
C TRP A 78 -8.45 -7.31 -12.42
N THR A 79 -8.85 -8.51 -12.84
CA THR A 79 -9.66 -9.44 -12.04
C THR A 79 -8.81 -10.26 -11.08
N LYS A 80 -9.45 -10.97 -10.13
CA LYS A 80 -8.75 -11.86 -9.20
C LYS A 80 -8.04 -13.00 -9.93
N GLU A 81 -8.69 -13.54 -10.95
CA GLU A 81 -8.12 -14.59 -11.79
C GLU A 81 -6.91 -14.10 -12.61
N GLU A 82 -6.89 -12.81 -12.98
CA GLU A 82 -5.72 -12.19 -13.60
C GLU A 82 -4.61 -11.93 -12.56
N ASP A 83 -4.98 -11.50 -11.35
CA ASP A 83 -4.04 -11.29 -10.24
C ASP A 83 -3.24 -12.56 -9.92
N GLU A 84 -3.94 -13.69 -9.78
CA GLU A 84 -3.34 -15.00 -9.50
C GLU A 84 -2.37 -15.49 -10.58
N GLN A 85 -2.41 -14.92 -11.79
CA GLN A 85 -1.49 -15.24 -12.88
C GLN A 85 -0.18 -14.44 -12.81
N PHE A 86 -0.13 -13.35 -12.04
CA PHE A 86 1.10 -12.58 -11.89
C PHE A 86 2.17 -13.39 -11.15
N PRO A 87 3.39 -13.49 -11.70
CA PRO A 87 4.45 -14.27 -11.08
C PRO A 87 4.88 -13.58 -9.78
N LYS A 88 5.22 -14.38 -8.76
CA LYS A 88 5.65 -13.86 -7.44
C LYS A 88 6.84 -12.89 -7.49
N GLN A 89 7.66 -12.95 -8.52
CA GLN A 89 8.80 -12.04 -8.71
C GLN A 89 8.36 -10.61 -9.09
N ASP A 90 7.18 -10.48 -9.71
CA ASP A 90 6.55 -9.20 -10.04
C ASP A 90 5.72 -8.70 -8.83
N ARG A 91 5.53 -9.57 -7.82
CA ARG A 91 4.98 -9.16 -6.53
C ARG A 91 6.12 -8.60 -5.69
N GLY A 92 5.92 -7.42 -5.11
CA GLY A 92 6.95 -6.69 -4.38
C GLY A 92 7.65 -7.59 -3.34
N ASN A 93 8.96 -7.45 -3.19
CA ASN A 93 9.70 -8.18 -2.16
C ASN A 93 9.70 -7.41 -0.82
N ARG A 94 9.93 -8.13 0.29
CA ARG A 94 9.90 -7.54 1.65
C ARG A 94 10.76 -6.28 1.77
N ARG A 95 12.00 -6.31 1.29
CA ARG A 95 12.92 -5.17 1.43
C ARG A 95 12.45 -3.94 0.65
N LEU A 96 12.05 -4.12 -0.62
CA LEU A 96 11.50 -3.02 -1.42
C LEU A 96 10.20 -2.48 -0.83
N THR A 97 9.39 -3.35 -0.23
CA THR A 97 8.15 -2.96 0.47
C THR A 97 8.45 -2.10 1.69
N GLU A 98 9.39 -2.53 2.54
CA GLU A 98 9.87 -1.79 3.70
C GLU A 98 10.46 -0.43 3.30
N GLU A 99 11.27 -0.38 2.25
CA GLU A 99 11.83 0.87 1.71
C GLU A 99 10.74 1.78 1.10
N THR A 100 9.79 1.21 0.36
CA THR A 100 8.72 1.96 -0.33
C THR A 100 7.73 2.57 0.64
N TYR A 101 7.35 1.86 1.69
CA TYR A 101 6.36 2.31 2.67
C TYR A 101 7.00 2.80 3.98
N ASN A 102 8.30 3.08 3.96
CA ASN A 102 8.99 3.68 5.10
C ASN A 102 8.32 5.00 5.49
N HIS A 103 8.13 5.21 6.79
CA HIS A 103 7.38 6.35 7.36
C HIS A 103 5.94 6.55 6.85
N LEU A 104 5.32 5.55 6.21
CA LEU A 104 3.91 5.63 5.79
C LEU A 104 2.99 5.99 6.98
N ALA A 105 3.24 5.41 8.16
CA ALA A 105 2.47 5.64 9.38
C ALA A 105 2.57 7.08 9.92
N GLU A 106 3.58 7.84 9.51
CA GLU A 106 3.75 9.26 9.84
C GLU A 106 3.12 10.18 8.77
N GLY A 107 2.63 9.59 7.69
CA GLY A 107 2.00 10.28 6.59
C GLY A 107 0.71 10.99 6.97
N LYS A 108 0.22 11.81 6.05
CA LYS A 108 -1.04 12.53 6.18
C LYS A 108 -1.99 12.15 5.07
N PHE A 109 -3.19 11.73 5.45
CA PHE A 109 -4.27 11.55 4.49
C PHE A 109 -4.76 12.91 3.96
N VAL A 110 -4.91 12.99 2.64
CA VAL A 110 -5.40 14.15 1.90
C VAL A 110 -6.51 13.68 0.98
N GLU A 111 -7.73 14.10 1.26
CA GLU A 111 -8.89 13.87 0.39
C GLU A 111 -8.81 14.83 -0.80
N THR A 112 -8.94 14.30 -2.02
CA THR A 112 -8.76 15.04 -3.29
C THR A 112 -10.02 15.12 -4.13
N GLY A 113 -11.04 14.33 -3.81
CA GLY A 113 -12.33 14.31 -4.47
C GLY A 113 -13.43 13.81 -3.55
N GLU A 114 -14.61 13.55 -4.11
CA GLU A 114 -15.74 12.96 -3.36
C GLU A 114 -15.41 11.55 -2.85
N ASP A 115 -14.70 10.80 -3.68
CA ASP A 115 -14.41 9.38 -3.47
C ASP A 115 -12.92 9.04 -3.58
N GLU A 116 -12.05 10.05 -3.65
CA GLU A 116 -10.61 9.86 -3.86
C GLU A 116 -9.80 10.55 -2.76
N GLY A 117 -8.74 9.90 -2.34
CA GLY A 117 -7.72 10.52 -1.50
C GLY A 117 -6.40 9.78 -1.59
N TYR A 118 -5.39 10.35 -0.96
CA TYR A 118 -4.09 9.71 -0.87
C TYR A 118 -3.41 10.02 0.46
N ILE A 119 -2.57 9.11 0.92
CA ILE A 119 -1.65 9.35 2.02
C ILE A 119 -0.36 9.92 1.44
N LYS A 120 -0.02 11.12 1.89
CA LYS A 120 1.23 11.80 1.56
C LYS A 120 2.26 11.50 2.63
N TYR A 121 3.41 10.96 2.26
CA TYR A 121 4.51 10.64 3.17
C TYR A 121 5.87 10.76 2.46
N TYR A 122 6.96 10.84 3.21
CA TYR A 122 8.33 10.85 2.68
C TYR A 122 9.02 9.57 3.14
N ARG A 123 9.71 8.85 2.24
CA ARG A 123 10.38 7.59 2.58
C ARG A 123 11.69 7.80 3.35
N SER A 124 12.23 9.01 3.32
CA SER A 124 13.42 9.42 4.05
C SER A 124 13.36 10.93 4.35
N GLU A 125 14.40 11.46 4.99
CA GLU A 125 14.53 12.91 5.21
C GLU A 125 14.71 13.71 3.90
N ASP A 126 14.95 13.04 2.77
CA ASP A 126 15.08 13.68 1.46
C ASP A 126 13.71 14.19 0.96
N PRO A 127 13.55 15.48 0.64
CA PRO A 127 12.33 16.01 0.03
C PRO A 127 11.95 15.35 -1.30
N ASP A 128 12.90 14.81 -2.05
CA ASP A 128 12.65 14.10 -3.32
C ASP A 128 12.11 12.67 -3.09
N SER A 129 12.10 12.19 -1.83
CA SER A 129 11.52 10.90 -1.44
C SER A 129 10.01 10.91 -1.26
N LEU A 130 9.33 11.98 -1.71
CA LEU A 130 7.90 12.16 -1.56
C LEU A 130 7.10 11.06 -2.28
N MET A 131 6.20 10.42 -1.54
CA MET A 131 5.32 9.35 -2.01
C MET A 131 3.84 9.68 -1.80
N GLY A 132 3.01 9.01 -2.59
CA GLY A 132 1.56 9.01 -2.47
C GLY A 132 1.01 7.59 -2.48
N PHE A 133 0.25 7.22 -1.46
CA PHE A 133 -0.53 5.98 -1.41
C PHE A 133 -1.99 6.30 -1.72
N LYS A 134 -2.54 5.81 -2.83
CA LYS A 134 -3.89 6.18 -3.27
C LYS A 134 -4.95 5.27 -2.66
N LEU A 135 -6.05 5.87 -2.22
CA LEU A 135 -7.26 5.17 -1.77
C LEU A 135 -8.49 5.69 -2.51
N ILE A 136 -9.43 4.80 -2.76
CA ILE A 136 -10.73 5.08 -3.38
C ILE A 136 -11.81 4.66 -2.40
N ARG A 137 -12.80 5.53 -2.18
CA ARG A 137 -13.99 5.22 -1.42
C ARG A 137 -14.98 4.51 -2.35
N ASN A 138 -15.43 3.33 -1.95
CA ASN A 138 -16.45 2.61 -2.72
C ASN A 138 -17.85 3.18 -2.48
N GLU A 139 -18.84 2.61 -3.19
CA GLU A 139 -20.24 3.04 -3.12
C GLU A 139 -20.86 2.87 -1.71
N ASN A 140 -20.27 2.01 -0.88
CA ASN A 140 -20.69 1.78 0.50
C ASN A 140 -20.03 2.75 1.50
N GLY A 141 -19.19 3.67 1.03
CA GLY A 141 -18.49 4.65 1.84
C GLY A 141 -17.22 4.12 2.52
N ILE A 142 -16.74 2.94 2.12
CA ILE A 142 -15.57 2.27 2.70
C ILE A 142 -14.34 2.64 1.86
N TRP A 143 -13.27 3.07 2.52
CA TRP A 143 -12.00 3.32 1.83
C TRP A 143 -11.32 2.00 1.47
N GLN A 144 -10.85 1.89 0.24
CA GLN A 144 -10.12 0.73 -0.29
C GLN A 144 -8.88 1.21 -1.04
N VAL A 145 -7.93 0.31 -1.25
CA VAL A 145 -6.67 0.63 -1.93
C VAL A 145 -6.95 0.81 -3.42
N ALA A 146 -6.46 1.88 -4.02
CA ALA A 146 -6.47 1.98 -5.47
C ALA A 146 -5.53 0.91 -6.05
N PHE A 147 -5.86 0.30 -7.19
CA PHE A 147 -4.95 -0.63 -7.83
C PHE A 147 -3.58 0.04 -8.06
N MET A 148 -2.53 -0.56 -7.51
CA MET A 148 -1.16 -0.06 -7.58
C MET A 148 -0.42 -0.78 -8.71
N PRO A 149 0.42 -0.12 -9.52
CA PRO A 149 1.20 -0.81 -10.54
C PRO A 149 2.01 -1.95 -9.92
N ILE A 150 2.00 -3.09 -10.60
CA ILE A 150 2.87 -4.23 -10.29
C ILE A 150 4.32 -3.76 -10.50
N GLN A 151 5.16 -3.90 -9.47
CA GLN A 151 6.49 -3.28 -9.39
C GLN A 151 7.62 -4.26 -9.69
#